data_AF-A0A160PIY2-F1
#
_entry.id   AF-A0A160PIY2-F1
#
_cell.length_a   1.000
_cell.length_b   1.000
_cell.length_c   1.000
_cell.angle_alpha   90.00
_cell.angle_beta   90.00
_cell.angle_gamma   90.00
#
_symmetry.space_group_name_H-M   'P 1'
#
loop_
_entity.id
_entity.type
_entity.pdbx_description
1 polymer ?
#
loop_
_entity_poly.entity_id
_entity_poly.type
_entity_poly.pdbx_seq_one_letter_code
_entity_poly.pdbx_strand_id
1 'polypeptide(L)'
;MTEVARKPPHETLDAQLVRYWEREAARFDELSMRASFGWIGRLYARKAQRALEKAERSRAKEIARGRLPATAQAGAGAEDDSPG
;
A
#
# COMPACT_ATOMS: atom_id res chain seq x y z
N MET A 1 35.60 20.17 11.61
CA MET A 1 34.72 19.08 12.07
C MET A 1 33.70 18.84 10.98
N THR A 2 33.88 17.80 10.18
CA THR A 2 32.98 17.47 9.06
C THR A 2 31.75 16.77 9.60
N GLU A 3 30.59 17.41 9.48
CA GLU A 3 29.30 16.77 9.76
C GLU A 3 29.13 15.59 8.81
N VAL A 4 29.14 14.38 9.39
CA VAL A 4 28.75 13.18 8.66
C VAL A 4 27.25 13.29 8.44
N ALA A 5 26.86 13.79 7.27
CA ALA A 5 25.49 13.76 6.81
C ALA A 5 24.96 12.33 7.00
N ARG A 6 24.04 12.15 7.96
CA ARG A 6 23.42 10.85 8.22
C ARG A 6 22.75 10.40 6.93
N LYS A 7 23.35 9.42 6.26
CA LYS A 7 22.73 8.71 5.14
C LYS A 7 21.33 8.27 5.61
N PRO A 8 20.25 8.61 4.88
CA PRO A 8 18.93 8.18 5.28
C PRO A 8 18.94 6.65 5.42
N PRO A 9 18.26 6.11 6.44
CA PRO A 9 18.24 4.67 6.67
C PRO A 9 17.79 3.96 5.39
N HIS A 10 18.50 2.89 5.03
CA HIS A 10 18.19 2.09 3.85
C HIS A 10 16.71 1.66 3.87
N GLU A 11 16.01 1.88 2.75
CA GLU A 11 14.61 1.49 2.59
C GLU A 11 14.46 0.00 2.85
N THR A 12 13.53 -0.36 3.73
CA THR A 12 13.31 -1.75 4.11
C THR A 12 12.69 -2.53 2.95
N LEU A 13 12.85 -3.85 2.96
CA LEU A 13 12.14 -4.69 2.00
C LEU A 13 10.62 -4.53 2.12
N ASP A 14 10.09 -4.37 3.34
CA ASP A 14 8.66 -4.19 3.55
C ASP A 14 8.18 -2.85 3.00
N ALA A 15 8.94 -1.75 3.14
CA ALA A 15 8.61 -0.47 2.51
C ALA A 15 8.59 -0.56 0.98
N GLN A 16 9.54 -1.28 0.38
CA GLN A 16 9.52 -1.56 -1.06
C GLN A 16 8.30 -2.41 -1.46
N LEU A 17 7.94 -3.40 -0.64
CA LEU A 17 6.77 -4.24 -0.88
C LEU A 17 5.45 -3.48 -0.78
N VAL A 18 5.32 -2.50 0.13
CA VAL A 18 4.14 -1.62 0.21
C VAL A 18 3.93 -0.94 -1.15
N ARG A 19 4.94 -0.23 -1.65
CA ARG A 19 4.85 0.50 -2.93
C ARG A 19 4.64 -0.44 -4.12
N TYR A 20 5.25 -1.62 -4.09
CA TYR A 20 5.06 -2.63 -5.12
C TYR A 20 3.60 -3.11 -5.16
N TRP A 21 3.05 -3.53 -4.01
CA TRP A 21 1.70 -4.06 -3.93
C TRP A 21 0.63 -3.00 -4.19
N GLU A 22 0.85 -1.74 -3.79
CA GLU A 22 -0.04 -0.62 -4.14
C GLU A 22 -0.11 -0.39 -5.65
N ARG A 23 1.05 -0.36 -6.33
CA ARG A 23 1.11 -0.24 -7.80
C ARG A 23 0.42 -1.42 -8.49
N GLU A 24 0.65 -2.63 -7.98
CA GLU A 24 0.04 -3.82 -8.57
C GLU A 24 -1.48 -3.86 -8.32
N ALA A 25 -1.95 -3.32 -7.18
CA ALA A 25 -3.37 -3.15 -6.91
C ALA A 25 -4.01 -2.21 -7.93
N ALA A 26 -3.43 -1.02 -8.16
CA ALA A 26 -3.90 -0.07 -9.16
C ALA A 26 -3.90 -0.66 -10.58
N ARG A 27 -2.87 -1.44 -10.92
CA ARG A 27 -2.79 -2.15 -12.21
C ARG A 27 -3.91 -3.18 -12.37
N PHE A 28 -4.18 -3.98 -11.34
CA PHE A 28 -5.28 -4.95 -11.39
C PHE A 28 -6.64 -4.26 -11.44
N ASP A 29 -6.78 -3.12 -10.78
CA ASP A 29 -8.00 -2.32 -10.84
C ASP A 29 -8.26 -1.82 -12.27
N GLU A 30 -7.24 -1.25 -12.93
CA GLU A 30 -7.33 -0.84 -14.33
C GLU A 30 -7.68 -2.02 -15.26
N LEU A 31 -7.03 -3.18 -15.07
CA LEU A 31 -7.35 -4.39 -15.83
C LEU A 31 -8.77 -4.88 -15.59
N SER A 32 -9.31 -4.67 -14.39
CA SER A 32 -10.68 -5.04 -14.06
C SER A 32 -11.68 -4.17 -14.83
N MET A 33 -11.42 -2.87 -14.92
CA MET A 33 -12.25 -1.90 -15.66
C MET A 33 -12.19 -2.14 -17.18
N ARG A 34 -11.03 -2.55 -17.70
CA ARG A 34 -10.82 -2.81 -19.14
C ARG A 34 -11.28 -4.20 -19.59
N ALA A 35 -11.69 -5.08 -18.68
CA ALA A 35 -12.05 -6.44 -19.02
C ALA A 35 -13.36 -6.52 -19.82
N SER A 36 -13.31 -7.17 -20.99
CA SER A 36 -14.50 -7.38 -21.83
C SER A 36 -15.50 -8.39 -21.27
N PHE A 37 -15.07 -9.25 -20.34
CA PHE A 37 -15.92 -10.26 -19.71
C PHE A 37 -16.02 -10.01 -18.21
N GLY A 38 -17.24 -9.88 -17.69
CA GLY A 38 -17.47 -9.56 -16.28
C GLY A 38 -16.91 -10.58 -15.28
N TRP A 39 -16.69 -11.84 -15.67
CA TRP A 39 -16.01 -12.81 -14.80
C TRP A 39 -14.49 -12.59 -14.74
N ILE A 40 -13.87 -12.12 -15.82
CA ILE A 40 -12.46 -11.70 -15.86
C ILE A 40 -12.28 -10.43 -15.04
N GLY A 41 -13.18 -9.44 -15.20
CA GLY A 41 -13.17 -8.22 -14.40
C GLY A 41 -13.24 -8.53 -12.90
N ARG A 42 -14.16 -9.40 -12.49
CA ARG A 42 -14.26 -9.89 -11.09
C ARG A 42 -12.99 -10.60 -10.60
N LEU A 43 -12.30 -11.35 -11.45
CA LEU A 43 -11.02 -11.99 -11.07
C LEU A 43 -9.94 -10.94 -10.79
N TYR A 44 -9.80 -9.92 -11.66
CA TYR A 44 -8.83 -8.85 -11.45
C TYR A 44 -9.16 -7.97 -10.25
N ALA A 45 -10.44 -7.64 -10.03
CA ALA A 45 -10.87 -6.92 -8.83
C ALA A 45 -10.47 -7.68 -7.54
N ARG A 46 -10.65 -9.01 -7.49
CA ARG A 46 -10.16 -9.84 -6.36
C ARG A 46 -8.65 -9.81 -6.22
N LYS A 47 -7.90 -9.73 -7.31
CA LYS A 47 -6.43 -9.61 -7.27
C LYS A 47 -5.98 -8.25 -6.78
N ALA A 48 -6.68 -7.17 -7.16
CA ALA A 48 -6.44 -5.83 -6.65
C ALA A 48 -6.61 -5.79 -5.12
N GLN A 49 -7.72 -6.33 -4.61
CA GLN A 49 -7.97 -6.44 -3.17
C GLN A 49 -6.88 -7.24 -2.45
N ARG A 50 -6.47 -8.40 -2.98
CA ARG A 50 -5.36 -9.18 -2.40
C ARG A 50 -4.03 -8.46 -2.43
N ALA A 51 -3.79 -7.59 -3.40
CA ALA A 51 -2.58 -6.77 -3.44
C ALA A 51 -2.63 -5.71 -2.33
N LEU A 52 -3.76 -5.04 -2.13
CA LEU A 52 -3.96 -4.11 -1.01
C LEU A 52 -3.76 -4.79 0.35
N GLU A 53 -4.33 -5.98 0.56
CA GLU A 53 -4.12 -6.75 1.80
C GLU A 53 -2.63 -7.05 2.06
N LYS A 54 -1.84 -7.32 1.02
CA LYS A 54 -0.40 -7.55 1.14
C LYS A 54 0.37 -6.27 1.43
N ALA A 55 0.00 -5.16 0.79
CA ALA A 55 0.55 -3.85 1.10
C ALA A 55 0.31 -3.51 2.59
N GLU A 56 -0.90 -3.71 3.08
CA GLU A 56 -1.25 -3.43 4.47
C GLU A 56 -0.48 -4.30 5.45
N ARG A 57 -0.31 -5.61 5.17
CA ARG A 57 0.55 -6.48 5.99
C ARG A 57 2.00 -6.00 6.03
N SER A 58 2.53 -5.48 4.92
CA SER A 58 3.88 -4.91 4.90
C SER A 58 3.94 -3.58 5.64
N ARG A 59 2.91 -2.72 5.57
CA ARG A 59 2.82 -1.50 6.39
C ARG A 59 2.77 -1.82 7.87
N ALA A 60 1.95 -2.77 8.30
CA ALA A 60 1.85 -3.19 9.70
C ALA A 60 3.21 -3.64 10.26
N LYS A 61 4.02 -4.34 9.46
CA LYS A 61 5.40 -4.71 9.83
C LYS A 61 6.31 -3.50 9.97
N GLU A 62 6.21 -2.53 9.07
CA GLU A 62 7.00 -1.29 9.15
C GLU A 62 6.61 -0.42 10.35
N ILE A 63 5.33 -0.40 10.72
CA ILE A 63 4.84 0.28 11.92
C ILE A 63 5.34 -0.42 13.19
N ALA A 64 5.30 -1.75 13.22
CA ALA A 64 5.87 -2.53 14.33
C ALA A 64 7.38 -2.30 14.49
N ARG A 65 8.09 -1.97 13.40
CA ARG A 65 9.51 -1.56 13.41
C ARG A 65 9.73 -0.08 13.76
N GLY A 66 8.67 0.69 13.97
CA GLY A 66 8.74 2.14 14.22
C GLY A 66 9.21 2.96 13.01
N ARG A 67 9.09 2.42 11.79
CA ARG A 67 9.58 3.05 10.54
C ARG A 67 8.49 3.74 9.73
N LEU A 68 7.23 3.40 9.96
CA LEU A 68 6.09 4.14 9.44
C LEU A 68 5.25 4.66 10.63
N PRO A 69 4.68 5.86 10.52
CA PRO A 69 3.76 6.36 11.54
C PRO A 69 2.53 5.44 11.60
N ALA A 70 2.03 5.17 12.82
CA ALA A 70 0.87 4.30 13.02
C ALA A 70 -0.40 4.80 12.30
N THR A 71 -0.48 6.10 12.00
CA THR A 71 -1.53 6.73 11.18
C THR A 71 -1.55 6.23 9.73
N ALA A 72 -0.49 5.58 9.24
CA ALA A 72 -0.50 4.93 7.93
C ALA A 72 -1.45 3.72 7.84
N GLN A 73 -1.95 3.19 8.98
CA GLN A 73 -3.00 2.16 9.04
C GLN A 73 -4.41 2.72 8.82
N ALA A 74 -4.63 4.02 9.08
CA ALA A 74 -5.97 4.60 9.10
C ALA A 74 -6.48 5.05 7.71
N GLY A 75 -5.60 5.14 6.72
CA GLY A 75 -5.92 5.65 5.37
C GLY A 75 -6.67 4.68 4.46
N ALA A 76 -7.30 3.62 4.98
CA ALA A 76 -8.11 2.69 4.19
C ALA A 76 -9.55 2.51 4.75
N GLY A 77 -10.02 3.42 5.62
CA GLY A 77 -11.37 3.32 6.16
C GLY A 77 -11.86 4.47 7.06
N ALA A 78 -11.26 5.66 7.01
CA ALA A 78 -11.71 6.79 7.81
C ALA A 78 -11.68 8.08 6.99
N GLU A 79 -12.55 8.13 5.98
CA GLU A 79 -12.94 9.38 5.33
C GLU A 79 -14.46 9.44 5.26
N ASP A 80 -15.09 9.49 6.44
CA ASP A 80 -16.34 10.23 6.67
C ASP A 80 -16.56 10.42 8.18
N ASP A 81 -15.92 11.43 8.78
CA ASP A 81 -16.51 12.10 9.96
C ASP A 81 -16.03 13.55 9.97
N SER A 82 -16.88 14.41 9.40
CA SER A 82 -16.70 15.85 9.36
C SER A 82 -17.83 16.48 10.18
N PRO A 83 -17.56 17.03 11.38
CA PRO A 83 -18.47 17.96 12.03
C PRO A 83 -17.92 19.38 11.91
N GLY A 84 -18.68 20.25 11.24
CA GLY A 84 -18.42 21.69 11.11
C GLY A 84 -19.44 22.37 10.22
#